data_AF-A0A7S0R7Q5-F1
#
_entry.id   AF-A0A7S0R7Q5-F1
#
_cell.length_a   1.000
_cell.length_b   1.000
_cell.length_c   1.000
_cell.angle_alpha   90.00
_cell.angle_beta   90.00
_cell.angle_gamma   90.00
#
_symmetry.space_group_name_H-M   'P 1'
#
loop_
_entity.id
_entity.type
_entity.pdbx_description
1 polymer ?
#
loop_
_entity_poly.entity_id
_entity_poly.type
_entity_poly.pdbx_seq_one_letter_code
_entity_poly.pdbx_strand_id
1 'polypeptide(L)'
;RAPTKPGDTVAPTTSPTTMTPTTSPTTTSPTTAVPTTAPTQSPTAPPTAAPTPAPTWSAGEWGECSEACGGGNRTRPLTCLDHTGVAVEAGEGVCLGPPPASEERCNTLVCPTYRVLWGAWGDCSLTCGNGTQ
;
A
#
# COMPACT_ATOMS: atom_id res chain seq x y z
N ARG A 1 24.79 33.24 -8.90
CA ARG A 1 26.12 32.58 -8.87
C ARG A 1 26.06 31.49 -7.81
N ALA A 2 26.01 30.23 -8.26
CA ALA A 2 25.83 29.03 -7.42
C ALA A 2 27.11 28.67 -6.63
N PRO A 3 26.99 27.75 -5.66
CA PRO A 3 27.93 26.64 -5.58
C PRO A 3 27.21 25.30 -5.72
N THR A 4 27.57 24.56 -6.76
CA THR A 4 27.19 23.17 -7.03
C THR A 4 27.97 22.22 -6.11
N LYS A 5 27.25 21.34 -5.39
CA LYS A 5 27.83 20.22 -4.64
C LYS A 5 28.04 19.02 -5.59
N PRO A 6 29.16 18.29 -5.51
CA PRO A 6 29.46 17.16 -6.39
C PRO A 6 28.54 15.96 -6.12
N GLY A 7 28.23 15.24 -7.20
CA GLY A 7 27.34 14.10 -7.23
C GLY A 7 27.95 12.84 -6.62
N ASP A 8 27.15 12.16 -5.81
CA ASP A 8 27.35 10.77 -5.46
C ASP A 8 26.59 9.91 -6.48
N THR A 9 27.34 9.40 -7.44
CA THR A 9 26.89 8.41 -8.43
C THR A 9 26.59 7.10 -7.69
N VAL A 10 25.31 6.79 -7.49
CA VAL A 10 24.89 5.46 -7.05
C VAL A 10 25.03 4.51 -8.25
N ALA A 11 26.07 3.69 -8.22
CA ALA A 11 26.28 2.61 -9.18
C ALA A 11 25.16 1.55 -9.04
N PRO A 12 24.65 0.98 -10.13
CA PRO A 12 23.76 -0.16 -10.06
C PRO A 12 24.56 -1.42 -9.70
N THR A 13 24.33 -1.95 -8.50
CA THR A 13 24.84 -3.27 -8.09
C THR A 13 24.08 -4.36 -8.85
N THR A 14 24.62 -4.78 -9.98
CA THR A 14 24.14 -5.98 -10.68
C THR A 14 24.66 -7.23 -9.95
N SER A 15 23.83 -7.83 -9.11
CA SER A 15 24.05 -9.16 -8.57
C SER A 15 23.99 -10.22 -9.69
N PRO A 16 24.98 -11.12 -9.81
CA PRO A 16 24.89 -12.25 -10.72
C PRO A 16 24.05 -13.37 -10.08
N THR A 17 22.83 -13.59 -10.56
CA THR A 17 22.03 -14.75 -10.15
C THR A 17 22.51 -15.99 -10.91
N THR A 18 23.28 -16.84 -10.24
CA THR A 18 23.67 -18.17 -10.72
C THR A 18 22.43 -19.01 -10.99
N MET A 19 22.21 -19.38 -12.26
CA MET A 19 21.18 -20.36 -12.62
C MET A 19 21.66 -21.75 -12.21
N THR A 20 20.99 -22.36 -11.23
CA THR A 20 21.14 -23.77 -10.88
C THR A 20 20.36 -24.65 -11.86
N PRO A 21 20.88 -25.81 -12.29
CA PRO A 21 20.11 -26.74 -13.09
C PRO A 21 19.08 -27.45 -12.21
N THR A 22 17.80 -27.12 -12.40
CA THR A 22 16.66 -27.85 -11.82
C THR A 22 16.57 -29.23 -12.47
N THR A 23 16.88 -30.27 -11.72
CA THR A 23 16.59 -31.66 -12.10
C THR A 23 15.08 -31.82 -12.28
N SER A 24 14.66 -32.14 -13.50
CA SER A 24 13.26 -32.41 -13.85
C SER A 24 12.67 -33.53 -12.97
N PRO A 25 11.41 -33.42 -12.51
CA PRO A 25 10.73 -34.54 -11.90
C PRO A 25 10.49 -35.63 -12.96
N THR A 26 10.82 -36.87 -12.61
CA THR A 26 10.59 -38.04 -13.45
C THR A 26 9.09 -38.24 -13.62
N THR A 27 8.61 -38.14 -14.86
CA THR A 27 7.22 -38.42 -15.24
C THR A 27 6.94 -39.92 -15.07
N THR A 28 6.39 -40.32 -13.93
CA THR A 28 5.76 -41.63 -13.78
C THR A 28 4.52 -41.62 -14.66
N SER A 29 4.56 -42.39 -15.75
CA SER A 29 3.42 -42.55 -16.67
C SER A 29 2.15 -42.94 -15.91
N PRO A 30 0.97 -42.41 -16.28
CA PRO A 30 -0.28 -42.92 -15.75
C PRO A 30 -0.45 -44.37 -16.23
N THR A 31 -0.62 -45.30 -15.28
CA THR A 31 -1.06 -46.66 -15.56
C THR A 31 -2.30 -46.60 -16.45
N THR A 32 -2.17 -47.08 -17.69
CA THR A 32 -3.27 -47.16 -18.65
C THR A 32 -4.39 -48.00 -18.02
N ALA A 33 -5.50 -47.35 -17.68
CA ALA A 33 -6.71 -48.04 -17.26
C ALA A 33 -7.17 -48.93 -18.42
N VAL A 34 -7.26 -50.23 -18.16
CA VAL A 34 -7.78 -51.21 -19.11
C VAL A 34 -9.24 -50.85 -19.43
N PRO A 35 -9.67 -50.80 -20.70
CA PRO A 35 -11.05 -50.49 -21.04
C PRO A 35 -11.97 -51.64 -20.60
N THR A 36 -12.76 -51.40 -19.55
CA THR A 36 -13.87 -52.28 -19.17
C THR A 36 -14.97 -52.19 -20.22
N THR A 37 -15.25 -53.28 -20.92
CA THR A 37 -16.24 -53.38 -22.01
C THR A 37 -17.71 -53.45 -21.52
N ALA A 38 -18.06 -52.72 -20.46
CA ALA A 38 -19.43 -52.66 -19.95
C ALA A 38 -20.03 -51.27 -20.25
N PRO A 39 -21.24 -51.17 -20.82
CA PRO A 39 -21.91 -49.88 -20.96
C PRO A 39 -22.27 -49.37 -19.56
N THR A 40 -21.62 -48.29 -19.12
CA THR A 40 -21.96 -47.60 -17.86
C THR A 40 -23.40 -47.09 -17.95
N GLN A 41 -24.31 -47.74 -17.24
CA GLN A 41 -25.71 -47.35 -17.16
C GLN A 41 -25.86 -46.21 -16.13
N SER A 42 -25.63 -44.97 -16.56
CA SER A 42 -26.02 -43.69 -15.94
C SER A 42 -24.97 -42.63 -16.28
N PRO A 43 -25.34 -41.36 -16.57
CA PRO A 43 -24.34 -40.30 -16.70
C PRO A 43 -23.55 -40.16 -15.39
N THR A 44 -22.23 -40.10 -15.51
CA THR A 44 -21.33 -39.72 -14.41
C THR A 44 -21.78 -38.36 -13.88
N ALA A 45 -22.04 -38.27 -12.57
CA ALA A 45 -22.37 -36.99 -11.95
C ALA A 45 -21.27 -35.95 -12.28
N PRO A 46 -21.63 -34.67 -12.50
CA PRO A 46 -20.64 -33.63 -12.69
C PRO A 46 -19.70 -33.62 -11.48
N PRO A 47 -18.39 -33.38 -11.70
CA PRO A 47 -17.44 -33.29 -10.59
C PRO A 47 -17.89 -32.19 -9.62
N THR A 48 -17.74 -32.44 -8.32
CA THR A 48 -18.02 -31.45 -7.28
C THR A 48 -17.16 -30.20 -7.54
N ALA A 49 -17.79 -29.03 -7.54
CA ALA A 49 -17.06 -27.77 -7.68
C ALA A 49 -15.96 -27.67 -6.62
N ALA A 50 -14.78 -27.21 -7.02
CA ALA A 50 -13.69 -26.95 -6.09
C ALA A 50 -14.12 -25.89 -5.06
N PRO A 51 -13.62 -25.96 -3.80
CA PRO A 51 -13.91 -24.95 -2.80
C PRO A 51 -13.38 -23.59 -3.25
N THR A 52 -14.25 -22.58 -3.24
CA THR A 52 -13.90 -21.19 -3.55
C THR A 52 -13.09 -20.57 -2.42
N PRO A 53 -11.98 -19.86 -2.68
CA PRO A 53 -11.25 -19.12 -1.66
C PRO A 53 -12.16 -18.10 -0.95
N ALA A 54 -12.03 -17.99 0.36
CA ALA A 54 -12.81 -17.04 1.14
C ALA A 54 -12.38 -15.58 0.85
N PRO A 55 -13.29 -14.60 1.02
CA PRO A 55 -12.98 -13.19 0.82
C PRO A 55 -11.88 -12.70 1.77
N THR A 56 -11.07 -11.75 1.30
CA THR A 56 -9.95 -11.17 2.07
C THR A 56 -9.98 -9.65 2.05
N TRP A 57 -9.46 -9.05 3.12
CA TRP A 57 -9.34 -7.61 3.22
C TRP A 57 -8.27 -7.07 2.28
N SER A 58 -8.65 -6.08 1.50
CA SER A 58 -7.76 -5.24 0.71
C SER A 58 -7.72 -3.84 1.30
N ALA A 59 -6.51 -3.34 1.53
CA ALA A 59 -6.30 -1.98 2.02
C ALA A 59 -5.90 -1.09 0.84
N GLY A 60 -6.66 -0.02 0.63
CA GLY A 60 -6.32 0.98 -0.37
C GLY A 60 -5.17 1.88 0.07
N GLU A 61 -4.91 2.89 -0.76
CA GLU A 61 -3.86 3.87 -0.49
C GLU A 61 -4.23 4.76 0.70
N TRP A 62 -3.20 5.22 1.41
CA TRP A 62 -3.36 6.22 2.44
C TRP A 62 -3.73 7.56 1.83
N GLY A 63 -4.72 8.21 2.41
CA GLY A 63 -5.01 9.62 2.17
C GLY A 63 -3.91 10.52 2.72
N GLU A 64 -4.09 11.81 2.50
CA GLU A 64 -3.21 12.84 3.02
C GLU A 64 -3.27 12.89 4.55
N CYS A 65 -2.16 13.31 5.16
CA CYS A 65 -2.14 13.54 6.59
C CYS A 65 -2.96 14.79 6.92
N SER A 66 -3.76 14.73 7.99
CA SER A 66 -4.55 15.87 8.45
C SER A 66 -3.71 17.11 8.81
N GLU A 67 -2.45 16.90 9.20
CA GLU A 67 -1.52 17.95 9.59
C GLU A 67 -0.21 17.78 8.83
N ALA A 68 0.41 18.88 8.40
CA ALA A 68 1.71 18.85 7.73
C ALA A 68 2.88 18.63 8.71
N CYS A 69 2.68 18.92 10.00
CA CYS A 69 3.64 18.79 11.08
C CYS A 69 2.90 18.73 12.43
N GLY A 70 3.60 18.42 13.52
CA GLY A 70 3.05 18.40 14.87
C GLY A 70 2.23 17.16 15.22
N GLY A 71 2.09 16.22 14.29
CA GLY A 71 1.31 15.00 14.43
C GLY A 71 -0.12 15.17 13.93
N GLY A 72 -0.44 14.50 12.83
CA GLY A 72 -1.79 14.33 12.31
C GLY A 72 -2.15 12.86 12.15
N ASN A 73 -3.30 12.62 11.55
CA ASN A 73 -3.80 11.29 11.24
C ASN A 73 -4.09 11.20 9.74
N ARG A 74 -3.85 10.03 9.15
CA ARG A 74 -4.24 9.70 7.78
C ARG A 74 -5.12 8.47 7.80
N THR A 75 -6.06 8.40 6.88
CA THR A 75 -6.99 7.27 6.75
C THR A 75 -6.82 6.58 5.41
N ARG A 76 -7.21 5.32 5.31
CA ARG A 76 -7.26 4.57 4.05
C ARG A 76 -8.56 3.77 3.95
N PRO A 77 -9.08 3.56 2.74
CA PRO A 77 -10.25 2.72 2.55
C PRO A 77 -9.86 1.25 2.73
N LEU A 78 -10.78 0.48 3.32
CA LEU A 78 -10.68 -0.97 3.41
C LEU A 78 -11.84 -1.59 2.64
N THR A 79 -11.54 -2.58 1.82
CA THR A 79 -12.53 -3.26 0.98
C THR A 79 -12.40 -4.76 1.16
N CYS A 80 -13.52 -5.43 1.38
CA CYS A 80 -13.56 -6.89 1.40
C CYS A 80 -13.69 -7.38 -0.05
N LEU A 81 -12.71 -8.14 -0.55
CA LEU A 81 -12.70 -8.65 -1.92
C LEU A 81 -12.85 -10.17 -1.94
N ASP A 82 -13.71 -10.68 -2.81
CA ASP A 82 -13.80 -12.10 -3.08
C ASP A 82 -12.63 -12.61 -3.95
N HIS A 83 -12.61 -13.91 -4.23
CA HIS A 83 -11.60 -14.55 -5.09
C HIS A 83 -11.56 -14.02 -6.54
N THR A 84 -12.59 -13.28 -6.99
CA THR A 84 -12.64 -12.64 -8.31
C THR A 84 -12.22 -11.17 -8.28
N GLY A 85 -11.92 -10.63 -7.08
CA GLY A 85 -11.58 -9.23 -6.88
C GLY A 85 -12.80 -8.31 -6.82
N VAL A 86 -14.01 -8.85 -6.64
CA VAL A 86 -15.23 -8.07 -6.51
C VAL A 86 -15.45 -7.71 -5.05
N ALA A 87 -15.82 -6.45 -4.81
CA ALA A 87 -16.18 -5.98 -3.48
C ALA A 87 -17.43 -6.69 -2.97
N VAL A 88 -17.33 -7.27 -1.79
CA VAL A 88 -18.45 -7.87 -1.07
C VAL A 88 -18.75 -7.05 0.18
N GLU A 89 -20.03 -7.08 0.60
CA GLU A 89 -20.47 -6.36 1.78
C GLU A 89 -19.64 -6.76 3.01
N ALA A 90 -19.01 -5.76 3.62
CA ALA A 90 -18.15 -5.93 4.78
C ALA A 90 -19.00 -6.20 6.03
N GLY A 91 -19.51 -7.43 6.17
CA GLY A 91 -20.17 -7.94 7.37
C GLY A 91 -19.23 -8.80 8.22
N GLU A 92 -19.55 -8.93 9.52
CA GLU A 92 -18.87 -9.89 10.39
C GLU A 92 -18.90 -11.30 9.78
N GLY A 93 -17.72 -11.91 9.60
CA GLY A 93 -17.58 -13.26 9.06
C GLY A 93 -17.56 -13.38 7.54
N VAL A 94 -17.73 -12.28 6.78
CA VAL A 94 -17.61 -12.30 5.31
C VAL A 94 -16.14 -12.34 4.90
N CYS A 95 -15.34 -11.41 5.44
CA CYS A 95 -13.91 -11.40 5.21
C CYS A 95 -13.15 -12.20 6.27
N LEU A 96 -12.11 -12.89 5.81
CA LEU A 96 -11.19 -13.61 6.68
C LEU A 96 -10.50 -12.67 7.67
N GLY A 97 -10.80 -12.86 8.95
CA GLY A 97 -10.13 -12.18 10.05
C GLY A 97 -10.54 -10.72 10.22
N PRO A 98 -9.95 -10.03 11.22
CA PRO A 98 -10.21 -8.62 11.45
C PRO A 98 -9.67 -7.75 10.32
N PRO A 99 -10.33 -6.61 10.02
CA PRO A 99 -9.79 -5.64 9.07
C PRO A 99 -8.44 -5.10 9.58
N PRO A 100 -7.51 -4.76 8.67
CA PRO A 100 -6.30 -4.06 9.04
C PRO A 100 -6.62 -2.62 9.52
N ALA A 101 -5.62 -1.90 10.04
CA ALA A 101 -5.84 -0.52 10.48
C ALA A 101 -6.30 0.37 9.30
N SER A 102 -7.39 1.11 9.51
CA SER A 102 -7.91 2.13 8.58
C SER A 102 -7.36 3.52 8.85
N GLU A 103 -6.65 3.72 9.96
CA GLU A 103 -6.12 5.02 10.41
C GLU A 103 -4.71 4.85 10.98
N GLU A 104 -3.84 5.84 10.73
CA GLU A 104 -2.46 5.86 11.22
C GLU A 104 -2.01 7.29 11.55
N ARG A 105 -1.12 7.42 12.54
CA ARG A 105 -0.43 8.69 12.81
C ARG A 105 0.61 9.03 11.74
N CYS A 106 0.68 10.30 11.38
CA CYS A 106 1.62 10.82 10.39
C CYS A 106 2.15 12.20 10.80
N ASN A 107 3.22 12.65 10.13
CA ASN A 107 3.80 13.99 10.27
C ASN A 107 4.08 14.42 11.72
N THR A 108 4.70 13.54 12.51
CA THR A 108 5.00 13.74 13.95
C THR A 108 6.17 14.69 14.23
N LEU A 109 6.83 15.20 13.18
CA LEU A 109 7.91 16.17 13.31
C LEU A 109 7.35 17.51 13.82
N VAL A 110 8.08 18.17 14.72
CA VAL A 110 7.68 19.47 15.29
C VAL A 110 7.52 20.51 14.18
N CYS A 111 6.46 21.32 14.27
CA CYS A 111 6.23 22.40 13.33
C CYS A 111 7.30 23.50 13.42
N PRO A 112 7.70 24.08 12.27
CA PRO A 112 8.63 25.20 12.28
C PRO A 112 8.02 26.38 13.04
N THR A 113 8.74 26.88 14.04
CA THR A 113 8.35 28.08 14.77
C THR A 113 9.05 29.29 14.17
N TYR A 114 8.29 30.30 13.73
CA TYR A 114 8.86 31.58 13.34
C TYR A 114 8.84 32.54 14.54
N ARG A 115 9.90 33.34 14.66
CA ARG A 115 9.88 34.51 15.54
C ARG A 115 9.76 35.76 14.70
N VAL A 116 8.77 36.59 15.02
CA VAL A 116 8.67 37.93 14.44
C VAL A 116 9.73 38.79 15.11
N LEU A 117 10.74 39.17 14.33
CA LEU A 117 11.69 40.20 14.74
C LEU A 117 11.11 41.53 14.29
N TRP A 118 10.48 42.23 15.23
CA TRP A 118 10.10 43.61 15.02
C TRP A 118 11.37 44.45 14.88
N GLY A 119 11.48 45.20 13.79
CA GLY A 119 12.54 46.18 13.63
C GLY A 119 12.40 47.31 14.66
N ALA A 120 13.44 48.12 14.81
CA ALA A 120 13.28 49.40 15.48
C ALA A 120 12.24 50.24 14.73
N TRP A 121 11.41 50.96 15.47
CA TRP A 121 10.54 51.97 14.88
C TRP A 121 11.39 53.00 14.13
N GLY A 122 10.92 53.41 12.95
CA GLY A 122 11.55 54.51 12.20
C GLY A 122 11.44 55.83 12.98
N ASP A 123 12.21 56.83 12.58
CA ASP A 123 12.02 58.17 13.16
C ASP A 123 10.62 58.71 12.89
N CYS A 124 10.11 59.54 13.80
CA CYS A 124 8.84 60.23 13.59
C CYS A 124 8.92 61.06 12.30
N SER A 125 7.86 61.04 11.48
CA SER A 125 7.83 61.77 10.20
C SER A 125 8.06 63.28 10.32
N LEU A 126 7.89 63.85 11.53
CA LEU A 126 8.07 65.27 11.82
C LEU A 126 8.81 65.48 13.14
N THR A 127 9.59 66.57 13.21
CA THR A 127 10.28 67.01 14.44
C THR A 127 9.38 67.84 15.37
N CYS A 128 8.24 68.34 14.88
CA CYS A 128 7.21 69.02 15.67
C CYS A 128 5.82 68.88 15.01
N GLY A 129 4.75 69.07 15.78
CA GLY A 129 3.37 68.86 15.31
C GLY A 129 2.93 67.40 15.40
N ASN A 130 1.91 67.03 14.63
CA ASN A 130 1.29 65.71 14.71
C ASN A 130 1.85 64.76 13.63
N GLY A 131 3.07 64.26 13.87
CA GLY A 131 3.72 63.26 13.01
C GLY A 131 3.23 61.82 13.27
N THR A 132 3.67 60.90 12.42
CA THR A 132 3.33 59.46 12.48
C THR A 132 4.59 58.61 12.35
N GLN A 133 4.55 57.41 12.92
CA GLN A 133 5.61 56.40 12.90
C GLN A 133 5.09 55.10 12.27
#